data_AF-A0A137PGI2-F1
#
_entry.id   AF-A0A137PGI2-F1
#
_cell.length_a   1.000
_cell.length_b   1.000
_cell.length_c   1.000
_cell.angle_alpha   90.00
_cell.angle_beta   90.00
_cell.angle_gamma   90.00
#
_symmetry.space_group_name_H-M   'P 1'
#
loop_
_entity.id
_entity.type
_entity.pdbx_description
1 polymer ?
#
loop_
_entity_poly.entity_id
_entity_poly.type
_entity_poly.pdbx_seq_one_letter_code
_entity_poly.pdbx_strand_id
1 'polypeptide(L)'
;MIGISNEIRNREVGSNKSNLKIIPLSRLQKSTNSIKQSNLSKASEIISSSDSSDSEKNSRVNNKIEGRHLEYLRKYLTEDSYIGHTEAAILLHKDVDSKVGIIAVRNAIIKLRKEMGLELSSLDQSILKNRLLKDYSKFKNSHLEYLKKYLEEGKFIESIEAKNRLLEETGIEIQISVIHKALINLRKEMGLDYLNLGQPTLQNRLISGRYKLKDSDLEYLKKYLIEDRFIGHDEAKNRLQADTGLKIDPSTARSAMKTLRKEMGLETPYLDQSILKNDNLSDRSKIKDSHLEYIKKYLKEDNLIGPTEVKNRLFQETDLEVSIQTVGKAMKNMRAEMGINLASIRLSEANSKRSITRTKLKESHLECLKKYLEEDKYIGPAEARDRLQEETDLEISISLAQKTMLKLRKEMGPEYSNLDPTIVKNRKSSDIYKLKDSHLECLKSYLKEDNSIGPTEARNRLQEETGLKINVTALKNTMAKLREEMGPEYAILDSPNTKSKKSSDLAKLKDSHLDCLKSYLKEDIDMGPTEAKSRLQKDTGLTISLTTVSRTLKTLRE
;
A
#
# COMPACT_ATOMS: atom_id res chain seq x y z
N MET A 1 -70.44 23.46 21.63
CA MET A 1 -70.41 22.93 20.25
C MET A 1 -69.74 21.57 20.28
N ILE A 2 -70.53 20.53 20.00
CA ILE A 2 -70.19 19.22 19.42
C ILE A 2 -68.97 18.50 20.03
N GLY A 3 -69.23 17.65 21.02
CA GLY A 3 -68.44 16.45 21.29
C GLY A 3 -69.15 15.24 20.67
N ILE A 4 -68.49 14.55 19.75
CA ILE A 4 -69.01 13.33 19.10
C ILE A 4 -68.36 12.12 19.77
N SER A 5 -69.18 11.33 20.44
CA SER A 5 -68.92 9.94 20.81
C SER A 5 -69.21 9.03 19.61
N ASN A 6 -68.34 8.06 19.36
CA ASN A 6 -68.50 6.85 18.55
C ASN A 6 -67.36 5.91 19.02
N GLU A 7 -67.43 4.59 19.08
CA GLU A 7 -68.43 3.60 18.74
C GLU A 7 -67.97 2.29 19.41
N ILE A 8 -68.92 1.44 19.77
CA ILE A 8 -68.72 0.10 20.32
C ILE A 8 -68.38 -0.88 19.20
N ARG A 9 -67.38 -1.76 19.37
CA ARG A 9 -67.36 -3.06 18.70
C ARG A 9 -66.67 -4.14 19.52
N ASN A 10 -67.50 -4.98 20.13
CA ASN A 10 -67.15 -6.30 20.66
C ASN A 10 -66.81 -7.25 19.51
N ARG A 11 -65.78 -8.08 19.66
CA ARG A 11 -65.76 -9.42 19.06
C ARG A 11 -64.92 -10.39 19.89
N GLU A 12 -65.53 -11.56 20.06
CA GLU A 12 -65.25 -12.68 20.95
C GLU A 12 -63.88 -13.35 20.76
N VAL A 13 -63.33 -13.82 21.87
CA VAL A 13 -62.15 -14.70 21.94
C VAL A 13 -62.63 -16.15 21.94
N GLY A 14 -62.46 -16.83 20.81
CA GLY A 14 -62.65 -18.28 20.67
C GLY A 14 -61.39 -19.03 21.13
N SER A 15 -61.54 -19.85 22.17
CA SER A 15 -60.51 -20.68 22.76
C SER A 15 -60.50 -22.07 22.09
N ASN A 16 -59.47 -22.36 21.31
CA ASN A 16 -59.23 -23.70 20.76
C ASN A 16 -58.14 -24.43 21.58
N LYS A 17 -58.59 -25.37 22.41
CA LYS A 17 -57.77 -26.44 23.00
C LYS A 17 -57.37 -27.41 21.89
N SER A 18 -56.08 -27.65 21.70
CA SER A 18 -55.56 -28.76 20.89
C SER A 18 -54.80 -29.73 21.78
N ASN A 19 -55.09 -31.02 21.52
CA ASN A 19 -54.72 -32.19 22.28
C ASN A 19 -53.22 -32.52 22.15
N LEU A 20 -52.51 -32.57 23.27
CA LEU A 20 -51.18 -33.19 23.38
C LEU A 20 -51.32 -34.70 23.56
N LYS A 21 -51.01 -35.47 22.51
CA LYS A 21 -50.77 -36.91 22.59
C LYS A 21 -49.35 -37.15 23.09
N ILE A 22 -49.25 -37.72 24.28
CA ILE A 22 -48.02 -38.24 24.88
C ILE A 22 -47.64 -39.54 24.15
N ILE A 23 -46.42 -39.61 23.60
CA ILE A 23 -45.82 -40.83 23.04
C ILE A 23 -44.72 -41.30 24.03
N PRO A 24 -44.68 -42.57 24.47
CA PRO A 24 -43.71 -43.01 25.47
C PRO A 24 -42.31 -43.23 24.90
N LEU A 25 -41.30 -42.67 25.56
CA LEU A 25 -39.89 -43.01 25.38
C LEU A 25 -39.61 -44.41 25.95
N SER A 26 -39.52 -45.41 25.07
CA SER A 26 -38.78 -46.65 25.36
C SER A 26 -38.40 -47.37 24.08
N ARG A 27 -37.19 -47.08 23.55
CA ARG A 27 -36.34 -47.96 22.72
C ARG A 27 -35.23 -47.15 22.06
N LEU A 28 -34.06 -47.11 22.70
CA LEU A 28 -32.79 -46.75 22.05
C LEU A 28 -31.62 -47.25 22.90
N GLN A 29 -31.40 -48.56 22.88
CA GLN A 29 -30.12 -49.17 23.21
C GLN A 29 -29.93 -50.41 22.33
N LYS A 30 -28.70 -50.56 21.82
CA LYS A 30 -28.11 -51.69 21.07
C LYS A 30 -28.18 -51.60 19.54
N SER A 31 -27.11 -51.02 18.98
CA SER A 31 -26.43 -51.39 17.72
C SER A 31 -25.58 -50.17 17.39
N THR A 32 -24.26 -50.17 17.58
CA THR A 32 -23.34 -50.78 16.62
C THR A 32 -21.98 -51.05 17.27
N ASN A 33 -21.62 -52.33 17.33
CA ASN A 33 -20.24 -52.78 17.43
C ASN A 33 -19.94 -53.58 16.16
N SER A 34 -18.68 -53.52 15.73
CA SER A 34 -18.09 -54.15 14.54
C SER A 34 -18.22 -53.31 13.25
N ILE A 35 -17.07 -52.80 12.79
CA ILE A 35 -16.48 -53.12 11.49
C ILE A 35 -15.08 -52.46 11.42
N LYS A 36 -14.07 -53.34 11.30
CA LYS A 36 -12.76 -53.18 10.65
C LYS A 36 -11.63 -52.43 11.37
N GLN A 37 -10.90 -53.23 12.14
CA GLN A 37 -9.45 -53.39 11.95
C GLN A 37 -9.13 -53.70 10.48
N SER A 38 -8.23 -52.95 9.86
CA SER A 38 -7.21 -53.44 8.92
C SER A 38 -6.41 -52.26 8.34
N ASN A 39 -5.08 -52.41 8.34
CA ASN A 39 -4.07 -51.69 7.56
C ASN A 39 -3.30 -50.56 8.27
N LEU A 40 -2.53 -50.99 9.28
CA LEU A 40 -1.19 -50.47 9.54
C LEU A 40 -0.17 -51.37 8.82
N SER A 41 0.82 -50.77 8.15
CA SER A 41 2.18 -51.26 7.81
C SER A 41 2.56 -51.22 6.31
N LYS A 42 3.62 -50.43 6.05
CA LYS A 42 4.73 -50.51 5.07
C LYS A 42 5.16 -49.06 4.72
N ALA A 43 6.14 -48.51 5.43
CA ALA A 43 7.60 -48.51 5.12
C ALA A 43 7.90 -47.61 3.88
N SER A 44 8.45 -46.40 4.02
CA SER A 44 9.85 -45.98 4.37
C SER A 44 10.88 -46.25 3.27
N GLU A 45 11.68 -45.20 2.97
CA GLU A 45 12.83 -45.06 2.04
C GLU A 45 12.44 -44.87 0.56
N ILE A 46 12.84 -43.79 -0.13
CA ILE A 46 14.21 -43.43 -0.54
C ILE A 46 14.41 -41.90 -0.66
N ILE A 47 15.63 -41.46 -0.30
CA ILE A 47 16.21 -40.11 -0.40
C ILE A 47 16.68 -39.83 -1.85
N SER A 48 16.48 -38.61 -2.38
CA SER A 48 17.52 -37.74 -2.97
C SER A 48 17.04 -36.83 -4.11
N SER A 49 17.59 -35.61 -4.08
CA SER A 49 17.80 -34.63 -5.16
C SER A 49 16.60 -33.97 -5.85
N SER A 50 16.42 -32.68 -5.57
CA SER A 50 16.22 -31.69 -6.64
C SER A 50 16.51 -30.27 -6.15
N ASP A 51 17.44 -29.66 -6.86
CA ASP A 51 18.03 -28.34 -6.67
C ASP A 51 17.05 -27.16 -6.69
N SER A 52 17.49 -26.13 -5.97
CA SER A 52 16.93 -24.80 -5.89
C SER A 52 17.39 -23.91 -7.04
N SER A 53 16.44 -23.20 -7.66
CA SER A 53 16.62 -21.89 -8.32
C SER A 53 15.24 -21.43 -8.81
N ASP A 54 14.84 -20.17 -8.90
CA ASP A 54 15.20 -18.92 -8.27
C ASP A 54 13.95 -18.04 -8.49
N SER A 55 13.49 -17.34 -7.47
CA SER A 55 12.42 -16.34 -7.62
C SER A 55 12.87 -15.04 -6.97
N GLU A 56 13.56 -14.22 -7.76
CA GLU A 56 14.02 -12.91 -7.32
C GLU A 56 12.86 -11.90 -7.22
N LYS A 57 12.90 -11.21 -6.08
CA LYS A 57 11.92 -10.30 -5.53
C LYS A 57 12.29 -8.86 -5.87
N ASN A 58 11.26 -8.04 -6.02
CA ASN A 58 11.26 -6.58 -6.06
C ASN A 58 12.32 -5.92 -5.15
N SER A 59 13.28 -5.22 -5.76
CA SER A 59 14.36 -4.49 -5.07
C SER A 59 13.85 -3.19 -4.43
N ARG A 60 13.74 -3.16 -3.10
CA ARG A 60 13.91 -1.92 -2.33
C ARG A 60 15.40 -1.57 -2.42
N VAL A 61 15.72 -0.56 -3.22
CA VAL A 61 17.07 0.00 -3.35
C VAL A 61 17.47 0.62 -2.00
N ASN A 62 18.05 -0.20 -1.13
CA ASN A 62 18.84 0.27 0.00
C ASN A 62 20.27 0.48 -0.55
N ASN A 63 20.58 1.70 -0.98
CA ASN A 63 21.94 2.07 -1.42
C ASN A 63 22.88 2.06 -0.20
N LYS A 64 23.38 0.87 0.13
CA LYS A 64 24.37 0.64 1.17
C LYS A 64 25.70 1.23 0.71
N ILE A 65 26.37 1.99 1.59
CA ILE A 65 27.71 2.51 1.32
C ILE A 65 28.72 1.41 1.64
N GLU A 66 29.32 0.84 0.61
CA GLU A 66 30.32 -0.23 0.70
C GLU A 66 31.46 -0.03 -0.30
N GLY A 67 32.58 -0.70 -0.06
CA GLY A 67 33.72 -0.74 -0.97
C GLY A 67 34.30 0.64 -1.28
N ARG A 68 34.41 0.96 -2.58
CA ARG A 68 35.03 2.19 -3.10
C ARG A 68 34.45 3.48 -2.51
N HIS A 69 33.16 3.50 -2.17
CA HIS A 69 32.56 4.69 -1.55
C HIS A 69 33.22 5.04 -0.21
N LEU A 70 33.54 4.04 0.61
CA LEU A 70 34.20 4.28 1.90
C LEU A 70 35.64 4.75 1.70
N GLU A 71 36.31 4.23 0.67
CA GLU A 71 37.69 4.63 0.31
C GLU A 71 37.75 6.11 -0.10
N TYR A 72 36.87 6.55 -1.00
CA TYR A 72 36.78 7.96 -1.39
C TYR A 72 36.35 8.86 -0.24
N LEU A 73 35.39 8.43 0.60
CA LEU A 73 35.02 9.21 1.79
C LEU A 73 36.19 9.35 2.78
N ARG A 74 37.03 8.32 2.96
CA ARG A 74 38.27 8.45 3.75
C ARG A 74 39.23 9.43 3.12
N LYS A 75 39.40 9.39 1.79
CA LYS A 75 40.25 10.34 1.06
C LYS A 75 39.77 11.78 1.29
N TYR A 76 38.48 12.06 1.08
CA TYR A 76 37.93 13.41 1.31
C TYR A 76 38.06 13.85 2.76
N LEU A 77 37.87 12.94 3.72
CA LEU A 77 38.06 13.25 5.15
C LEU A 77 39.53 13.48 5.53
N THR A 78 40.47 12.95 4.75
CA THR A 78 41.91 13.20 4.92
C THR A 78 42.30 14.55 4.32
N GLU A 79 41.69 14.93 3.19
CA GLU A 79 41.90 16.22 2.53
C GLU A 79 41.20 17.38 3.27
N ASP A 80 39.99 17.17 3.76
CA ASP A 80 39.24 18.09 4.61
C ASP A 80 38.48 17.31 5.71
N SER A 81 39.05 17.33 6.92
CA SER A 81 38.45 16.70 8.10
C SER A 81 37.05 17.24 8.42
N TYR A 82 36.71 18.44 7.95
CA TYR A 82 35.45 19.13 8.21
C TYR A 82 34.41 19.01 7.09
N ILE A 83 34.68 18.24 6.03
CA ILE A 83 33.78 18.12 4.88
C ILE A 83 32.34 17.79 5.31
N GLY A 84 31.38 18.52 4.72
CA GLY A 84 29.96 18.33 4.97
C GLY A 84 29.41 17.09 4.25
N HIS A 85 28.40 16.44 4.83
CA HIS A 85 27.79 15.24 4.23
C HIS A 85 27.10 15.50 2.87
N THR A 86 26.64 16.73 2.62
CA THR A 86 26.10 17.14 1.31
C THR A 86 27.21 17.27 0.27
N GLU A 87 28.32 17.91 0.64
CA GLU A 87 29.48 18.12 -0.22
C GLU A 87 30.16 16.79 -0.57
N ALA A 88 30.39 15.94 0.44
CA ALA A 88 30.92 14.59 0.24
C ALA A 88 30.01 13.72 -0.64
N ALA A 89 28.68 13.89 -0.59
CA ALA A 89 27.76 13.18 -1.48
C ALA A 89 27.88 13.65 -2.94
N ILE A 90 28.12 14.94 -3.16
CA ILE A 90 28.37 15.51 -4.50
C ILE A 90 29.69 14.98 -5.05
N LEU A 91 30.76 14.99 -4.24
CA LEU A 91 32.08 14.47 -4.64
C LEU A 91 32.03 12.96 -4.94
N LEU A 92 31.37 12.17 -4.09
CA LEU A 92 31.18 10.72 -4.35
C LEU A 92 30.43 10.46 -5.65
N HIS A 93 29.42 11.27 -5.97
CA HIS A 93 28.70 11.11 -7.23
C HIS A 93 29.61 11.38 -8.42
N LYS A 94 30.46 12.40 -8.33
CA LYS A 94 31.41 12.78 -9.38
C LYS A 94 32.52 11.74 -9.58
N ASP A 95 33.10 11.23 -8.49
CA ASP A 95 34.32 10.41 -8.59
C ASP A 95 34.07 8.91 -8.69
N VAL A 96 32.90 8.42 -8.21
CA VAL A 96 32.57 6.98 -8.16
C VAL A 96 31.39 6.63 -9.08
N ASP A 97 30.82 7.62 -9.80
CA ASP A 97 29.61 7.49 -10.63
C ASP A 97 28.45 6.78 -9.92
N SER A 98 28.30 7.05 -8.61
CA SER A 98 27.32 6.37 -7.77
C SER A 98 26.42 7.36 -7.03
N LYS A 99 25.09 7.16 -7.17
CA LYS A 99 24.08 7.96 -6.46
C LYS A 99 23.81 7.38 -5.09
N VAL A 100 24.53 7.89 -4.11
CA VAL A 100 24.39 7.50 -2.71
C VAL A 100 23.45 8.46 -1.98
N GLY A 101 22.56 7.93 -1.14
CA GLY A 101 21.66 8.78 -0.35
C GLY A 101 22.41 9.61 0.69
N ILE A 102 22.08 10.90 0.81
CA ILE A 102 22.72 11.85 1.74
C ILE A 102 22.73 11.34 3.19
N ILE A 103 21.66 10.64 3.62
CA ILE A 103 21.58 10.03 4.96
C ILE A 103 22.61 8.91 5.12
N ALA A 104 22.81 8.08 4.10
CA ALA A 104 23.81 7.03 4.12
C ALA A 104 25.21 7.63 4.17
N VAL A 105 25.48 8.69 3.38
CA VAL A 105 26.75 9.42 3.38
C VAL A 105 27.03 10.03 4.74
N ARG A 106 26.03 10.67 5.35
CA ARG A 106 26.13 11.21 6.72
C ARG A 106 26.52 10.12 7.72
N ASN A 107 25.85 8.97 7.69
CA ASN A 107 26.13 7.88 8.62
C ASN A 107 27.53 7.28 8.39
N ALA A 108 27.96 7.14 7.13
CA ALA A 108 29.29 6.66 6.79
C ALA A 108 30.38 7.63 7.24
N ILE A 109 30.19 8.95 7.05
CA ILE A 109 31.13 9.97 7.53
C ILE A 109 31.25 9.95 9.05
N ILE A 110 30.12 9.83 9.78
CA ILE A 110 30.14 9.71 11.24
C ILE A 110 30.95 8.48 11.67
N LYS A 111 30.71 7.34 11.01
CA LYS A 111 31.42 6.09 11.30
C LYS A 111 32.92 6.21 10.99
N LEU A 112 33.28 6.73 9.81
CA LEU A 112 34.66 6.89 9.37
C LEU A 112 35.43 7.87 10.25
N ARG A 113 34.82 8.98 10.67
CA ARG A 113 35.45 9.91 11.62
C ARG A 113 35.78 9.23 12.94
N LYS A 114 34.87 8.40 13.47
CA LYS A 114 35.14 7.62 14.68
C LYS A 114 36.29 6.63 14.48
N GLU A 115 36.31 5.92 13.36
CA GLU A 115 37.38 4.97 13.03
C GLU A 115 38.74 5.65 12.83
N MET A 116 38.76 6.90 12.34
CA MET A 116 39.98 7.68 12.12
C MET A 116 40.43 8.48 13.36
N GLY A 117 39.73 8.38 14.49
CA GLY A 117 40.01 9.18 15.68
C GLY A 117 39.69 10.67 15.52
N LEU A 118 38.90 11.04 14.51
CA LEU A 118 38.43 12.40 14.22
C LEU A 118 37.10 12.69 14.94
N GLU A 119 36.97 12.30 16.21
CA GLU A 119 35.77 12.63 16.97
C GLU A 119 35.69 14.15 17.14
N LEU A 120 34.73 14.76 16.43
CA LEU A 120 34.44 16.18 16.52
C LEU A 120 34.02 16.49 17.94
N SER A 121 34.85 17.25 18.65
CA SER A 121 34.49 17.79 19.96
C SER A 121 33.24 18.68 19.82
N SER A 122 32.52 18.93 20.92
CA SER A 122 31.43 19.92 20.91
C SER A 122 31.93 21.30 20.44
N LEU A 123 33.22 21.58 20.68
CA LEU A 123 33.92 22.76 20.19
C LEU A 123 34.04 22.74 18.66
N ASP A 124 34.39 21.62 18.04
CA ASP A 124 34.46 21.52 16.56
C ASP A 124 33.10 21.67 15.87
N GLN A 125 32.02 21.19 16.49
CA GLN A 125 30.66 21.43 16.00
C GLN A 125 30.28 22.91 16.10
N SER A 126 30.71 23.58 17.17
CA SER A 126 30.53 25.03 17.32
C SER A 126 31.40 25.82 16.34
N ILE A 127 32.61 25.35 16.00
CA ILE A 127 33.50 25.95 14.98
C ILE A 127 32.86 25.83 13.60
N LEU A 128 32.26 24.68 13.24
CA LEU A 128 31.49 24.52 12.00
C LEU A 128 30.29 25.46 11.93
N LYS A 129 29.55 25.60 13.05
CA LYS A 129 28.45 26.56 13.18
C LYS A 129 28.96 28.01 13.08
N ASN A 130 30.11 28.31 13.65
CA ASN A 130 30.76 29.62 13.63
C ASN A 130 31.35 29.94 12.25
N ARG A 131 31.81 28.96 11.47
CA ARG A 131 32.28 29.13 10.08
C ARG A 131 31.13 29.58 9.18
N LEU A 132 29.95 28.95 9.34
CA LEU A 132 28.70 29.37 8.69
C LEU A 132 28.27 30.79 9.11
N LEU A 133 28.42 31.15 10.38
CA LEU A 133 28.15 32.51 10.89
C LEU A 133 29.16 33.55 10.39
N LYS A 134 30.44 33.17 10.24
CA LYS A 134 31.51 34.06 9.74
C LYS A 134 31.30 34.37 8.27
N ASP A 135 30.77 33.44 7.48
CA ASP A 135 30.41 33.68 6.09
C ASP A 135 29.15 34.56 5.96
N TYR A 136 28.23 34.51 6.93
CA TYR A 136 27.15 35.49 7.05
C TYR A 136 27.67 36.91 7.33
N SER A 137 28.74 37.06 8.12
CA SER A 137 29.32 38.38 8.41
C SER A 137 30.00 39.04 7.21
N LYS A 138 30.40 38.25 6.20
CA LYS A 138 30.92 38.76 4.92
C LYS A 138 29.80 39.18 3.96
N PHE A 139 28.55 38.78 4.23
CA PHE A 139 27.40 39.13 3.41
C PHE A 139 26.94 40.56 3.73
N LYS A 140 27.46 41.52 2.98
CA LYS A 140 27.16 42.95 3.14
C LYS A 140 25.87 43.35 2.41
N ASN A 141 25.28 44.48 2.80
CA ASN A 141 24.12 45.05 2.11
C ASN A 141 24.38 45.34 0.63
N SER A 142 25.63 45.68 0.26
CA SER A 142 26.03 45.82 -1.14
C SER A 142 25.79 44.54 -1.95
N HIS A 143 25.96 43.36 -1.36
CA HIS A 143 25.67 42.09 -2.04
C HIS A 143 24.16 41.90 -2.26
N LEU A 144 23.31 42.37 -1.35
CA LEU A 144 21.86 42.36 -1.55
C LEU A 144 21.46 43.29 -2.71
N GLU A 145 22.11 44.44 -2.86
CA GLU A 145 21.86 45.36 -3.98
C GLU A 145 22.22 44.71 -5.34
N TYR A 146 23.36 44.03 -5.43
CA TYR A 146 23.72 43.27 -6.63
C TYR A 146 22.73 42.13 -6.93
N LEU A 147 22.35 41.34 -5.91
CA LEU A 147 21.34 40.29 -6.10
C LEU A 147 19.98 40.84 -6.53
N LYS A 148 19.60 42.02 -6.03
CA LYS A 148 18.39 42.72 -6.44
C LYS A 148 18.48 43.16 -7.90
N LYS A 149 19.62 43.76 -8.30
CA LYS A 149 19.90 44.13 -9.69
C LYS A 149 19.82 42.92 -10.63
N TYR A 150 20.38 41.77 -10.23
CA TYR A 150 20.28 40.55 -11.03
C TYR A 150 18.84 40.07 -11.22
N LEU A 151 17.99 40.21 -10.20
CA LEU A 151 16.56 39.88 -10.29
C LEU A 151 15.77 40.88 -11.16
N GLU A 152 16.25 42.11 -11.29
CA GLU A 152 15.68 43.13 -12.19
C GLU A 152 16.10 42.89 -13.65
N GLU A 153 17.35 42.45 -13.89
CA GLU A 153 17.87 42.08 -15.22
C GLU A 153 17.20 40.82 -15.79
N GLY A 154 16.79 39.89 -14.92
CA GLY A 154 16.04 38.69 -15.29
C GLY A 154 15.21 38.20 -14.11
N LYS A 155 13.92 37.92 -14.34
CA LYS A 155 12.97 37.50 -13.28
C LYS A 155 13.38 36.23 -12.52
N PHE A 156 14.38 35.49 -13.00
CA PHE A 156 14.93 34.30 -12.35
C PHE A 156 16.45 34.21 -12.56
N ILE A 157 17.21 34.22 -11.47
CA ILE A 157 18.65 33.88 -11.43
C ILE A 157 18.88 32.71 -10.46
N GLU A 158 19.68 31.73 -10.87
CA GLU A 158 20.05 30.59 -10.02
C GLU A 158 21.10 30.97 -8.98
N SER A 159 21.12 30.28 -7.83
CA SER A 159 22.04 30.61 -6.72
C SER A 159 23.52 30.37 -7.05
N ILE A 160 23.83 29.43 -7.97
CA ILE A 160 25.20 29.21 -8.46
C ILE A 160 25.63 30.37 -9.36
N GLU A 161 24.77 30.76 -10.30
CA GLU A 161 25.03 31.87 -11.22
C GLU A 161 25.19 33.20 -10.44
N ALA A 162 24.29 33.46 -9.50
CA ALA A 162 24.38 34.62 -8.63
C ALA A 162 25.66 34.62 -7.76
N LYS A 163 26.15 33.44 -7.34
CA LYS A 163 27.44 33.32 -6.63
C LYS A 163 28.60 33.72 -7.54
N ASN A 164 28.62 33.21 -8.76
CA ASN A 164 29.72 33.48 -9.70
C ASN A 164 29.74 34.97 -10.08
N ARG A 165 28.59 35.56 -10.39
CA ARG A 165 28.50 37.00 -10.69
C ARG A 165 28.88 37.87 -9.50
N LEU A 166 28.41 37.54 -8.29
CA LEU A 166 28.83 38.25 -7.08
C LEU A 166 30.33 38.14 -6.84
N LEU A 167 30.93 36.97 -7.07
CA LEU A 167 32.37 36.77 -6.94
C LEU A 167 33.14 37.62 -7.95
N GLU A 168 32.68 37.69 -9.20
CA GLU A 168 33.28 38.52 -10.25
C GLU A 168 33.18 40.02 -9.93
N GLU A 169 32.02 40.48 -9.45
CA GLU A 169 31.78 41.90 -9.20
C GLU A 169 32.39 42.40 -7.88
N THR A 170 32.49 41.54 -6.87
CA THR A 170 32.90 41.95 -5.50
C THR A 170 34.25 41.37 -5.07
N GLY A 171 34.75 40.35 -5.76
CA GLY A 171 35.95 39.59 -5.37
C GLY A 171 35.78 38.75 -4.10
N ILE A 172 34.57 38.68 -3.53
CA ILE A 172 34.29 37.99 -2.27
C ILE A 172 33.55 36.69 -2.55
N GLU A 173 34.14 35.57 -2.12
CA GLU A 173 33.45 34.28 -2.18
C GLU A 173 32.44 34.16 -1.04
N ILE A 174 31.17 33.98 -1.41
CA ILE A 174 30.05 33.82 -0.49
C ILE A 174 29.50 32.40 -0.65
N GLN A 175 29.15 31.77 0.48
CA GLN A 175 28.51 30.45 0.43
C GLN A 175 27.18 30.49 -0.33
N ILE A 176 26.98 29.46 -1.15
CA ILE A 176 25.77 29.33 -1.98
C ILE A 176 24.47 29.26 -1.15
N SER A 177 24.54 28.70 0.05
CA SER A 177 23.41 28.60 0.97
C SER A 177 22.93 29.98 1.44
N VAL A 178 23.87 30.91 1.67
CA VAL A 178 23.59 32.30 2.07
C VAL A 178 22.95 33.06 0.92
N ILE A 179 23.50 32.94 -0.28
CA ILE A 179 22.96 33.56 -1.51
C ILE A 179 21.54 33.05 -1.80
N HIS A 180 21.33 31.74 -1.67
CA HIS A 180 20.02 31.13 -1.90
C HIS A 180 18.95 31.71 -0.97
N LYS A 181 19.27 31.83 0.34
CA LYS A 181 18.36 32.41 1.32
C LYS A 181 18.09 33.90 1.04
N ALA A 182 19.11 34.66 0.66
CA ALA A 182 19.00 36.07 0.31
C ALA A 182 18.08 36.29 -0.91
N LEU A 183 18.26 35.49 -1.97
CA LEU A 183 17.41 35.54 -3.16
C LEU A 183 15.94 35.22 -2.85
N ILE A 184 15.66 34.27 -1.97
CA ILE A 184 14.30 33.97 -1.52
C ILE A 184 13.67 35.19 -0.85
N ASN A 185 14.40 35.85 0.06
CA ASN A 185 13.88 37.01 0.78
C ASN A 185 13.67 38.21 -0.16
N LEU A 186 14.63 38.50 -1.04
CA LEU A 186 14.53 39.60 -2.00
C LEU A 186 13.33 39.43 -2.95
N ARG A 187 13.05 38.21 -3.41
CA ARG A 187 11.87 37.95 -4.27
C ARG A 187 10.56 38.25 -3.56
N LYS A 188 10.46 37.89 -2.27
CA LYS A 188 9.29 38.23 -1.45
C LYS A 188 9.14 39.73 -1.27
N GLU A 189 10.23 40.42 -0.94
CA GLU A 189 10.24 41.88 -0.75
C GLU A 189 9.86 42.63 -2.02
N MET A 190 10.32 42.17 -3.18
CA MET A 190 10.02 42.77 -4.49
C MET A 190 8.62 42.43 -5.01
N GLY A 191 7.80 41.68 -4.25
CA GLY A 191 6.49 41.22 -4.70
C GLY A 191 6.58 40.32 -5.93
N LEU A 192 7.74 39.70 -6.20
CA LEU A 192 7.89 38.73 -7.29
C LEU A 192 7.22 37.37 -6.96
N ASP A 193 6.50 37.31 -5.83
CA ASP A 193 5.66 36.18 -5.41
C ASP A 193 4.38 36.00 -6.26
N TYR A 194 4.11 36.88 -7.25
CA TYR A 194 2.93 36.83 -8.14
C TYR A 194 2.90 35.65 -9.15
N LEU A 195 3.81 34.67 -9.07
CA LEU A 195 3.62 33.37 -9.74
C LEU A 195 2.79 32.37 -8.91
N ASN A 196 2.22 32.78 -7.78
CA ASN A 196 1.11 32.08 -7.13
C ASN A 196 -0.26 32.56 -7.64
N LEU A 197 -0.64 32.16 -8.85
CA LEU A 197 -2.06 32.11 -9.24
C LEU A 197 -2.75 31.00 -8.43
N GLY A 198 -3.93 31.30 -7.87
CA GLY A 198 -4.73 30.45 -6.99
C GLY A 198 -5.26 29.14 -7.59
N GLN A 199 -4.37 28.22 -7.91
CA GLN A 199 -4.59 26.78 -7.87
C GLN A 199 -3.45 26.13 -7.09
N PRO A 200 -3.70 25.02 -6.36
CA PRO A 200 -2.66 24.35 -5.60
C PRO A 200 -1.49 24.04 -6.55
N THR A 201 -0.32 24.63 -6.25
CA THR A 201 0.88 24.55 -7.07
C THR A 201 1.20 23.10 -7.48
N LEU A 202 1.82 22.94 -8.66
CA LEU A 202 2.45 21.71 -9.16
C LEU A 202 3.17 20.90 -8.07
N GLN A 203 3.83 21.61 -7.16
CA GLN A 203 4.54 21.03 -6.02
C GLN A 203 3.62 20.30 -5.04
N ASN A 204 2.36 20.72 -4.89
CA ASN A 204 1.35 20.15 -3.99
C ASN A 204 0.57 18.98 -4.61
N ARG A 205 0.40 18.95 -5.94
CA ARG A 205 -0.26 17.82 -6.64
C ARG A 205 0.69 16.68 -7.02
N LEU A 206 1.99 16.96 -7.18
CA LEU A 206 3.02 15.94 -7.43
C LEU A 206 3.55 15.28 -6.13
N ILE A 207 2.95 15.55 -4.95
CA ILE A 207 3.43 15.11 -3.62
C ILE A 207 3.39 13.59 -3.37
N SER A 208 2.83 12.76 -4.26
CA SER A 208 2.74 11.31 -3.94
C SER A 208 3.97 10.46 -4.32
N GLY A 209 5.08 11.03 -4.80
CA GLY A 209 6.24 10.25 -5.25
C GLY A 209 7.60 10.84 -4.85
N ARG A 210 8.59 9.98 -4.62
CA ARG A 210 9.89 10.22 -3.93
C ARG A 210 10.86 11.24 -4.56
N TYR A 211 10.49 11.94 -5.63
CA TYR A 211 11.36 12.95 -6.27
C TYR A 211 10.55 14.17 -6.68
N LYS A 212 10.99 15.35 -6.20
CA LYS A 212 10.47 16.65 -6.61
C LYS A 212 11.29 17.14 -7.79
N LEU A 213 10.65 17.31 -8.96
CA LEU A 213 11.24 18.08 -10.06
C LEU A 213 11.43 19.52 -9.59
N LYS A 214 12.59 20.10 -9.87
CA LYS A 214 12.85 21.53 -9.69
C LYS A 214 12.25 22.31 -10.85
N ASP A 215 12.13 23.62 -10.68
CA ASP A 215 11.61 24.50 -11.73
C ASP A 215 12.48 24.46 -12.99
N SER A 216 13.81 24.37 -12.82
CA SER A 216 14.77 24.16 -13.91
C SER A 216 14.46 22.90 -14.74
N ASP A 217 14.08 21.80 -14.09
CA ASP A 217 13.76 20.53 -14.78
C ASP A 217 12.45 20.65 -15.58
N LEU A 218 11.49 21.43 -15.05
CA LEU A 218 10.25 21.72 -15.74
C LEU A 218 10.47 22.61 -16.96
N GLU A 219 11.44 23.52 -16.94
CA GLU A 219 11.82 24.33 -18.10
C GLU A 219 12.38 23.48 -19.25
N TYR A 220 13.24 22.50 -18.96
CA TYR A 220 13.69 21.52 -19.97
C TYR A 220 12.52 20.74 -20.56
N LEU A 221 11.61 20.23 -19.73
CA LEU A 221 10.43 19.51 -20.22
C LEU A 221 9.50 20.40 -21.06
N LYS A 222 9.36 21.69 -20.73
CA LYS A 222 8.65 22.67 -21.56
C LYS A 222 9.36 22.88 -22.90
N LYS A 223 10.70 23.01 -22.89
CA LYS A 223 11.50 23.13 -24.12
C LYS A 223 11.27 21.93 -25.04
N TYR A 224 11.30 20.70 -24.53
CA TYR A 224 11.04 19.51 -25.34
C TYR A 224 9.61 19.48 -25.91
N LEU A 225 8.61 19.97 -25.15
CA LEU A 225 7.23 20.09 -25.65
C LEU A 225 7.08 21.14 -26.74
N ILE A 226 7.93 22.18 -26.75
CA ILE A 226 7.96 23.19 -27.81
C ILE A 226 8.62 22.60 -29.06
N GLU A 227 9.73 21.86 -28.90
CA GLU A 227 10.44 21.17 -29.99
C GLU A 227 9.57 20.09 -30.65
N ASP A 228 8.90 19.27 -29.84
CA ASP A 228 7.95 18.26 -30.28
C ASP A 228 6.72 18.23 -29.36
N ARG A 229 5.63 18.80 -29.86
CA ARG A 229 4.34 18.84 -29.15
C ARG A 229 3.79 17.46 -28.77
N PHE A 230 4.25 16.40 -29.44
CA PHE A 230 3.78 15.03 -29.23
C PHE A 230 4.74 14.16 -28.41
N ILE A 231 5.92 14.65 -28.04
CA ILE A 231 6.97 13.86 -27.36
C ILE A 231 6.43 12.99 -26.22
N GLY A 232 6.74 11.69 -26.28
CA GLY A 232 6.32 10.73 -25.27
C GLY A 232 6.96 11.01 -23.91
N HIS A 233 6.25 10.72 -22.81
CA HIS A 233 6.80 10.92 -21.46
C HIS A 233 8.06 10.11 -21.16
N ASP A 234 8.23 8.94 -21.78
CA ASP A 234 9.45 8.13 -21.66
C ASP A 234 10.62 8.77 -22.42
N GLU A 235 10.37 9.33 -23.60
CA GLU A 235 11.38 10.07 -24.36
C GLU A 235 11.78 11.37 -23.66
N ALA A 236 10.79 12.16 -23.21
CA ALA A 236 11.04 13.39 -22.45
C ALA A 236 11.81 13.11 -21.16
N LYS A 237 11.55 11.99 -20.48
CA LYS A 237 12.34 11.52 -19.35
C LYS A 237 13.79 11.23 -19.76
N ASN A 238 14.01 10.50 -20.85
CA ASN A 238 15.35 10.13 -21.29
C ASN A 238 16.16 11.35 -21.72
N ARG A 239 15.53 12.29 -22.44
CA ARG A 239 16.14 13.59 -22.79
C ARG A 239 16.48 14.41 -21.55
N LEU A 240 15.53 14.53 -20.60
CA LEU A 240 15.79 15.22 -19.33
C LEU A 240 16.96 14.59 -18.59
N GLN A 241 17.04 13.25 -18.54
CA GLN A 241 18.15 12.54 -17.91
C GLN A 241 19.47 12.78 -18.64
N ALA A 242 19.47 12.85 -19.97
CA ALA A 242 20.67 13.13 -20.76
C ALA A 242 21.18 14.56 -20.52
N ASP A 243 20.29 15.55 -20.50
CA ASP A 243 20.66 16.96 -20.39
C ASP A 243 21.01 17.38 -18.96
N THR A 244 20.33 16.81 -17.96
CA THR A 244 20.46 17.23 -16.55
C THR A 244 21.13 16.20 -15.65
N GLY A 245 21.32 14.96 -16.13
CA GLY A 245 21.71 13.82 -15.29
C GLY A 245 20.63 13.36 -14.30
N LEU A 246 19.44 13.99 -14.30
CA LEU A 246 18.37 13.69 -13.36
C LEU A 246 17.62 12.41 -13.77
N LYS A 247 17.73 11.37 -12.93
CA LYS A 247 17.00 10.11 -13.09
C LYS A 247 15.63 10.25 -12.43
N ILE A 248 14.58 10.45 -13.22
CA ILE A 248 13.20 10.52 -12.72
C ILE A 248 12.42 9.23 -12.97
N ASP A 249 11.47 8.95 -12.08
CA ASP A 249 10.53 7.84 -12.28
C ASP A 249 9.62 8.12 -13.49
N PRO A 250 9.29 7.12 -14.33
CA PRO A 250 8.38 7.31 -15.47
C PRO A 250 7.03 7.91 -15.09
N SER A 251 6.51 7.62 -13.88
CA SER A 251 5.25 8.19 -13.39
C SER A 251 5.37 9.68 -13.06
N THR A 252 6.54 10.12 -12.57
CA THR A 252 6.85 11.53 -12.34
C THR A 252 6.92 12.28 -13.66
N ALA A 253 7.67 11.75 -14.64
CA ALA A 253 7.75 12.33 -15.99
C ALA A 253 6.37 12.46 -16.64
N ARG A 254 5.56 11.38 -16.57
CA ARG A 254 4.20 11.35 -17.11
C ARG A 254 3.31 12.42 -16.47
N SER A 255 3.37 12.56 -15.15
CA SER A 255 2.55 13.52 -14.42
C SER A 255 2.97 14.96 -14.68
N ALA A 256 4.28 15.22 -14.75
CA ALA A 256 4.83 16.53 -15.10
C ALA A 256 4.45 16.93 -16.52
N MET A 257 4.69 16.06 -17.51
CA MET A 257 4.33 16.28 -18.92
C MET A 257 2.83 16.52 -19.12
N LYS A 258 1.99 15.74 -18.42
CA LYS A 258 0.53 15.95 -18.46
C LYS A 258 0.13 17.33 -17.95
N THR A 259 0.80 17.81 -16.90
CA THR A 259 0.47 19.11 -16.29
C THR A 259 1.01 20.26 -17.15
N LEU A 260 2.24 20.14 -17.65
CA LEU A 260 2.84 21.12 -18.57
C LEU A 260 2.04 21.28 -19.86
N ARG A 261 1.58 20.17 -20.46
CA ARG A 261 0.71 20.25 -21.65
C ARG A 261 -0.59 21.00 -21.35
N LYS A 262 -1.18 20.82 -20.16
CA LYS A 262 -2.36 21.57 -19.74
C LYS A 262 -2.08 23.06 -19.57
N GLU A 263 -0.98 23.40 -18.90
CA GLU A 263 -0.59 24.79 -18.69
C GLU A 263 -0.28 25.52 -20.01
N MET A 264 0.30 24.82 -20.97
CA MET A 264 0.64 25.38 -22.29
C MET A 264 -0.53 25.39 -23.28
N GLY A 265 -1.75 24.99 -22.87
CA GLY A 265 -2.89 24.88 -23.78
C GLY A 265 -2.73 23.79 -24.85
N LEU A 266 -1.79 22.86 -24.65
CA LEU A 266 -1.54 21.69 -25.50
C LEU A 266 -2.39 20.48 -25.05
N GLU A 267 -3.52 20.73 -24.40
CA GLU A 267 -4.50 19.68 -24.09
C GLU A 267 -5.06 19.14 -25.40
N THR A 268 -4.38 18.13 -25.97
CA THR A 268 -4.94 17.37 -27.08
C THR A 268 -6.23 16.72 -26.57
N PRO A 269 -7.39 17.00 -27.18
CA PRO A 269 -8.63 16.33 -26.82
C PRO A 269 -8.46 14.86 -27.17
N TYR A 270 -8.18 14.05 -26.14
CA TYR A 270 -8.27 12.60 -26.21
C TYR A 270 -7.36 11.92 -27.25
N LEU A 271 -6.04 12.16 -27.19
CA LEU A 271 -5.09 11.15 -27.65
C LEU A 271 -5.15 9.99 -26.65
N ASP A 272 -6.04 9.04 -26.93
CA ASP A 272 -6.21 7.80 -26.19
C ASP A 272 -4.83 7.18 -25.95
N GLN A 273 -4.42 7.10 -24.68
CA GLN A 273 -3.15 6.51 -24.26
C GLN A 273 -2.98 5.06 -24.77
N SER A 274 -4.04 4.46 -25.32
CA SER A 274 -4.00 3.19 -26.04
C SER A 274 -3.20 3.24 -27.35
N ILE A 275 -3.13 4.38 -28.04
CA ILE A 275 -2.46 4.54 -29.35
C ILE A 275 -0.94 4.62 -29.15
N LEU A 276 -0.45 5.51 -28.26
CA LEU A 276 0.98 5.64 -27.93
C LEU A 276 1.58 4.43 -27.19
N LYS A 277 0.74 3.56 -26.59
CA LYS A 277 1.20 2.30 -26.00
C LYS A 277 1.46 1.20 -27.04
N ASN A 278 1.04 1.37 -28.29
CA ASN A 278 1.21 0.33 -29.30
C ASN A 278 2.62 0.33 -29.92
N ASP A 279 3.26 1.49 -30.06
CA ASP A 279 4.57 1.58 -30.72
C ASP A 279 5.70 0.98 -29.86
N ASN A 280 5.61 1.03 -28.53
CA ASN A 280 6.57 0.38 -27.63
C ASN A 280 6.28 -1.12 -27.38
N LEU A 281 5.26 -1.70 -28.02
CA LEU A 281 4.93 -3.12 -27.90
C LEU A 281 5.35 -3.95 -29.11
N SER A 282 5.73 -3.34 -30.24
CA SER A 282 6.24 -4.08 -31.41
C SER A 282 7.44 -4.94 -31.03
N ASP A 283 8.35 -4.38 -30.22
CA ASP A 283 9.65 -5.02 -29.94
C ASP A 283 9.61 -6.05 -28.81
N ARG A 284 8.48 -6.14 -28.08
CA ARG A 284 8.29 -7.10 -26.98
C ARG A 284 7.13 -8.06 -27.18
N SER A 285 6.32 -7.89 -28.22
CA SER A 285 5.26 -8.85 -28.48
C SER A 285 5.88 -10.13 -29.04
N LYS A 286 5.68 -11.26 -28.34
CA LYS A 286 6.03 -12.59 -28.86
C LYS A 286 5.29 -12.93 -30.16
N ILE A 287 4.27 -12.14 -30.53
CA ILE A 287 3.47 -12.31 -31.74
C ILE A 287 4.17 -11.56 -32.87
N LYS A 288 4.88 -12.30 -33.73
CA LYS A 288 5.47 -11.81 -34.97
C LYS A 288 4.42 -11.67 -36.07
N ASP A 289 4.79 -11.06 -37.19
CA ASP A 289 3.88 -10.86 -38.34
C ASP A 289 3.31 -12.18 -38.88
N SER A 290 4.11 -13.25 -38.93
CA SER A 290 3.63 -14.59 -39.30
C SER A 290 2.50 -15.09 -38.39
N HIS A 291 2.55 -14.80 -37.09
CA HIS A 291 1.49 -15.15 -36.15
C HIS A 291 0.23 -14.29 -36.35
N LEU A 292 0.39 -13.03 -36.78
CA LEU A 292 -0.74 -12.17 -37.12
C LEU A 292 -1.49 -12.69 -38.35
N GLU A 293 -0.80 -13.29 -39.32
CA GLU A 293 -1.43 -13.94 -40.48
C GLU A 293 -2.32 -15.12 -40.07
N TYR A 294 -1.87 -15.98 -39.15
CA TYR A 294 -2.68 -17.06 -38.59
C TYR A 294 -3.91 -16.51 -37.84
N ILE A 295 -3.73 -15.49 -37.00
CA ILE A 295 -4.86 -14.85 -36.30
C ILE A 295 -5.87 -14.26 -37.31
N LYS A 296 -5.39 -13.64 -38.39
CA LYS A 296 -6.22 -13.10 -39.47
C LYS A 296 -6.95 -14.22 -40.23
N LYS A 297 -6.31 -15.37 -40.46
CA LYS A 297 -6.92 -16.57 -41.03
C LYS A 297 -8.06 -17.09 -40.15
N TYR A 298 -7.82 -17.30 -38.86
CA TYR A 298 -8.87 -17.79 -37.94
C TYR A 298 -10.05 -16.81 -37.81
N LEU A 299 -9.78 -15.50 -37.84
CA LEU A 299 -10.83 -14.48 -37.84
C LEU A 299 -11.67 -14.44 -39.12
N LYS A 300 -11.12 -14.89 -40.26
CA LYS A 300 -11.87 -15.07 -41.51
C LYS A 300 -12.74 -16.33 -41.48
N GLU A 301 -12.25 -17.40 -40.85
CA GLU A 301 -13.00 -18.64 -40.65
C GLU A 301 -14.18 -18.45 -39.68
N ASP A 302 -13.93 -17.80 -38.54
CA ASP A 302 -14.92 -17.46 -37.53
C ASP A 302 -14.63 -16.07 -36.94
N ASN A 303 -15.39 -15.06 -37.37
CA ASN A 303 -15.21 -13.70 -36.88
C ASN A 303 -15.53 -13.55 -35.38
N LEU A 304 -16.23 -14.52 -34.77
CA LEU A 304 -16.61 -14.56 -33.36
C LEU A 304 -15.68 -15.40 -32.48
N ILE A 305 -14.65 -16.03 -33.07
CA ILE A 305 -13.70 -16.87 -32.33
C ILE A 305 -13.13 -16.12 -31.10
N GLY A 306 -12.99 -16.85 -30.00
CA GLY A 306 -12.52 -16.31 -28.72
C GLY A 306 -10.99 -16.26 -28.60
N PRO A 307 -10.42 -15.34 -27.79
CA PRO A 307 -8.97 -15.29 -27.57
C PRO A 307 -8.34 -16.57 -27.03
N THR A 308 -9.08 -17.33 -26.22
CA THR A 308 -8.61 -18.62 -25.70
C THR A 308 -8.46 -19.66 -26.81
N GLU A 309 -9.43 -19.72 -27.72
CA GLU A 309 -9.40 -20.67 -28.83
C GLU A 309 -8.33 -20.31 -29.85
N VAL A 310 -8.21 -19.02 -30.19
CA VAL A 310 -7.12 -18.53 -31.04
C VAL A 310 -5.75 -18.82 -30.41
N LYS A 311 -5.60 -18.64 -29.09
CA LYS A 311 -4.35 -18.99 -28.39
C LYS A 311 -4.02 -20.48 -28.59
N ASN A 312 -5.01 -21.36 -28.40
CA ASN A 312 -4.79 -22.80 -28.49
C ASN A 312 -4.44 -23.22 -29.92
N ARG A 313 -5.16 -22.69 -30.93
CA ARG A 313 -4.84 -22.96 -32.35
C ARG A 313 -3.47 -22.43 -32.74
N LEU A 314 -3.13 -21.21 -32.33
CA LEU A 314 -1.82 -20.61 -32.58
C LEU A 314 -0.69 -21.43 -31.94
N PHE A 315 -0.89 -21.94 -30.72
CA PHE A 315 0.07 -22.83 -30.09
C PHE A 315 0.21 -24.16 -30.83
N GLN A 316 -0.90 -24.76 -31.30
CA GLN A 316 -0.86 -26.02 -32.05
C GLN A 316 -0.16 -25.89 -33.42
N GLU A 317 -0.32 -24.75 -34.10
CA GLU A 317 0.22 -24.57 -35.45
C GLU A 317 1.64 -23.98 -35.45
N THR A 318 2.04 -23.26 -34.40
CA THR A 318 3.33 -22.55 -34.39
C THR A 318 4.17 -22.75 -33.12
N ASP A 319 3.76 -23.63 -32.20
CA ASP A 319 4.37 -23.88 -30.89
C ASP A 319 4.57 -22.61 -30.02
N LEU A 320 3.84 -21.53 -30.33
CA LEU A 320 4.04 -20.24 -29.68
C LEU A 320 3.24 -20.12 -28.39
N GLU A 321 3.93 -20.14 -27.26
CA GLU A 321 3.30 -19.90 -25.97
C GLU A 321 3.13 -18.39 -25.67
N VAL A 322 1.90 -17.91 -25.88
CA VAL A 322 1.49 -16.52 -25.63
C VAL A 322 0.38 -16.40 -24.59
N SER A 323 0.37 -15.28 -23.86
CA SER A 323 -0.72 -15.00 -22.92
C SER A 323 -2.04 -14.75 -23.66
N ILE A 324 -3.17 -15.15 -23.06
CA ILE A 324 -4.52 -14.92 -23.62
C ILE A 324 -4.77 -13.42 -23.84
N GLN A 325 -4.21 -12.56 -22.98
CA GLN A 325 -4.33 -11.11 -23.08
C GLN A 325 -3.62 -10.56 -24.31
N THR A 326 -2.42 -11.09 -24.63
CA THR A 326 -1.65 -10.71 -25.81
C THR A 326 -2.41 -11.08 -27.09
N VAL A 327 -2.93 -12.31 -27.15
CA VAL A 327 -3.76 -12.78 -28.27
C VAL A 327 -5.03 -11.94 -28.41
N GLY A 328 -5.72 -11.65 -27.29
CA GLY A 328 -6.92 -10.83 -27.29
C GLY A 328 -6.68 -9.40 -27.79
N LYS A 329 -5.51 -8.82 -27.49
CA LYS A 329 -5.10 -7.52 -28.01
C LYS A 329 -4.81 -7.59 -29.52
N ALA A 330 -4.05 -8.57 -29.98
CA ALA A 330 -3.75 -8.78 -31.39
C ALA A 330 -5.04 -8.98 -32.22
N MET A 331 -5.96 -9.81 -31.74
CA MET A 331 -7.27 -10.01 -32.38
C MET A 331 -8.10 -8.72 -32.47
N LYS A 332 -8.08 -7.89 -31.42
CA LYS A 332 -8.81 -6.61 -31.44
C LYS A 332 -8.27 -5.69 -32.55
N ASN A 333 -6.94 -5.63 -32.69
CA ASN A 333 -6.29 -4.85 -33.72
C ASN A 333 -6.59 -5.40 -35.12
N MET A 334 -6.47 -6.72 -35.32
CA MET A 334 -6.78 -7.40 -36.59
C MET A 334 -8.25 -7.19 -37.00
N ARG A 335 -9.19 -7.27 -36.06
CA ARG A 335 -10.61 -6.98 -36.33
C ARG A 335 -10.82 -5.53 -36.78
N ALA A 336 -10.14 -4.57 -36.16
CA ALA A 336 -10.21 -3.17 -36.56
C ALA A 336 -9.63 -2.95 -37.97
N GLU A 337 -8.49 -3.57 -38.27
CA GLU A 337 -7.86 -3.54 -39.61
C GLU A 337 -8.77 -4.14 -40.69
N MET A 338 -9.50 -5.21 -40.35
CA MET A 338 -10.47 -5.86 -41.24
C MET A 338 -11.83 -5.13 -41.32
N GLY A 339 -12.01 -3.99 -40.65
CA GLY A 339 -13.29 -3.27 -40.62
C GLY A 339 -14.40 -4.00 -39.84
N ILE A 340 -14.07 -5.00 -39.03
CA ILE A 340 -15.02 -5.74 -38.19
C ILE A 340 -15.32 -4.88 -36.95
N ASN A 341 -16.33 -4.04 -37.07
CA ASN A 341 -16.70 -3.09 -36.02
C ASN A 341 -17.31 -3.82 -34.80
N LEU A 342 -16.50 -4.03 -33.76
CA LEU A 342 -16.88 -4.72 -32.51
C LEU A 342 -18.08 -4.10 -31.77
N ALA A 343 -18.45 -2.86 -32.09
CA ALA A 343 -19.59 -2.18 -31.49
C ALA A 343 -20.93 -2.85 -31.83
N SER A 344 -21.07 -3.47 -33.02
CA SER A 344 -22.31 -4.15 -33.41
C SER A 344 -22.46 -5.55 -32.79
N ILE A 345 -21.34 -6.20 -32.46
CA ILE A 345 -21.33 -7.59 -31.93
C ILE A 345 -21.59 -7.61 -30.41
N ARG A 346 -21.38 -6.49 -29.71
CA ARG A 346 -21.30 -6.46 -28.24
C ARG A 346 -22.62 -6.48 -27.47
N LEU A 347 -23.77 -6.28 -28.10
CA LEU A 347 -25.04 -6.11 -27.38
C LEU A 347 -25.97 -7.33 -27.44
N SER A 348 -25.98 -8.10 -28.54
CA SER A 348 -26.89 -9.24 -28.69
C SER A 348 -26.26 -10.59 -28.32
N GLU A 349 -24.95 -10.80 -28.51
CA GLU A 349 -24.33 -12.12 -28.33
C GLU A 349 -23.37 -12.25 -27.13
N ALA A 350 -22.84 -11.14 -26.61
CA ALA A 350 -21.95 -11.16 -25.44
C ALA A 350 -22.64 -11.69 -24.17
N ASN A 351 -23.98 -11.70 -24.14
CA ASN A 351 -24.79 -12.31 -23.09
C ASN A 351 -25.21 -13.75 -23.40
N SER A 352 -25.17 -14.22 -24.66
CA SER A 352 -25.57 -15.59 -25.00
C SER A 352 -24.40 -16.57 -24.97
N LYS A 353 -23.19 -16.18 -25.41
CA LYS A 353 -22.03 -17.10 -25.53
C LYS A 353 -21.08 -17.11 -24.33
N ARG A 354 -21.19 -16.17 -23.38
CA ARG A 354 -20.50 -16.28 -22.07
C ARG A 354 -21.16 -17.30 -21.12
N SER A 355 -22.07 -18.12 -21.65
CA SER A 355 -22.74 -19.23 -20.98
C SER A 355 -22.12 -20.60 -21.27
N ILE A 356 -21.07 -20.68 -22.09
CA ILE A 356 -20.17 -21.84 -22.19
C ILE A 356 -19.39 -21.88 -20.86
N THR A 357 -19.67 -22.65 -19.81
CA THR A 357 -20.57 -23.75 -19.49
C THR A 357 -21.21 -23.43 -18.14
N ARG A 358 -22.24 -22.60 -18.10
CA ARG A 358 -23.10 -22.58 -16.91
C ARG A 358 -23.85 -23.90 -16.94
N THR A 359 -23.28 -24.92 -16.29
CA THR A 359 -24.03 -26.13 -15.91
C THR A 359 -25.29 -25.62 -15.21
N LYS A 360 -26.39 -25.62 -15.95
CA LYS A 360 -27.70 -25.31 -15.38
C LYS A 360 -27.91 -26.40 -14.34
N LEU A 361 -28.03 -26.00 -13.08
CA LEU A 361 -28.43 -26.93 -12.03
C LEU A 361 -29.77 -27.52 -12.47
N LYS A 362 -29.82 -28.85 -12.57
CA LYS A 362 -31.05 -29.59 -12.78
C LYS A 362 -31.89 -29.47 -11.51
N GLU A 363 -33.19 -29.73 -11.62
CA GLU A 363 -34.11 -29.70 -10.49
C GLU A 363 -33.63 -30.61 -9.34
N SER A 364 -33.11 -31.80 -9.67
CA SER A 364 -32.53 -32.73 -8.70
C SER A 364 -31.39 -32.10 -7.87
N HIS A 365 -30.56 -31.25 -8.47
CA HIS A 365 -29.47 -30.58 -7.74
C HIS A 365 -30.00 -29.47 -6.83
N LEU A 366 -31.09 -28.80 -7.23
CA LEU A 366 -31.77 -27.81 -6.39
C LEU A 366 -32.41 -28.50 -5.18
N GLU A 367 -33.00 -29.68 -5.38
CA GLU A 367 -33.59 -30.50 -4.33
C GLU A 367 -32.52 -30.98 -3.32
N CYS A 368 -31.36 -31.46 -3.78
CA CYS A 368 -30.21 -31.78 -2.90
C CYS A 368 -29.77 -30.56 -2.06
N LEU A 369 -29.56 -29.40 -2.69
CA LEU A 369 -29.16 -28.18 -1.99
C LEU A 369 -30.22 -27.71 -0.98
N LYS A 370 -31.51 -27.92 -1.30
CA LYS A 370 -32.63 -27.62 -0.39
C LYS A 370 -32.63 -28.56 0.81
N LYS A 371 -32.44 -29.86 0.58
CA LYS A 371 -32.29 -30.87 1.64
C LYS A 371 -31.14 -30.54 2.59
N TYR A 372 -29.97 -30.12 2.07
CA TYR A 372 -28.86 -29.71 2.94
C TYR A 372 -29.19 -28.49 3.80
N LEU A 373 -29.98 -27.54 3.28
CA LEU A 373 -30.45 -26.38 4.05
C LEU A 373 -31.46 -26.78 5.13
N GLU A 374 -32.30 -27.79 4.87
CA GLU A 374 -33.24 -28.35 5.86
C GLU A 374 -32.50 -29.09 6.98
N GLU A 375 -31.42 -29.81 6.66
CA GLU A 375 -30.54 -30.50 7.63
C GLU A 375 -29.72 -29.50 8.48
N ASP A 376 -29.12 -28.49 7.84
CA ASP A 376 -28.36 -27.44 8.49
C ASP A 376 -28.61 -26.09 7.80
N LYS A 377 -29.46 -25.27 8.42
CA LYS A 377 -29.77 -23.92 7.93
C LYS A 377 -28.52 -23.02 7.76
N TYR A 378 -27.44 -23.31 8.49
CA TYR A 378 -26.19 -22.56 8.47
C TYR A 378 -25.14 -23.13 7.51
N ILE A 379 -25.43 -24.19 6.76
CA ILE A 379 -24.46 -24.78 5.83
C ILE A 379 -23.88 -23.73 4.87
N GLY A 380 -22.56 -23.74 4.75
CA GLY A 380 -21.81 -22.79 3.93
C GLY A 380 -21.81 -23.19 2.45
N PRO A 381 -21.70 -22.24 1.51
CA PRO A 381 -21.67 -22.55 0.08
C PRO A 381 -20.53 -23.47 -0.37
N ALA A 382 -19.40 -23.47 0.33
CA ALA A 382 -18.30 -24.40 0.05
C ALA A 382 -18.67 -25.84 0.45
N GLU A 383 -19.20 -26.03 1.66
CA GLU A 383 -19.63 -27.35 2.15
C GLU A 383 -20.80 -27.91 1.33
N ALA A 384 -21.80 -27.07 1.03
CA ALA A 384 -22.92 -27.48 0.20
C ALA A 384 -22.49 -27.86 -1.24
N ARG A 385 -21.48 -27.17 -1.79
CA ARG A 385 -20.87 -27.56 -3.08
C ARG A 385 -20.20 -28.93 -2.97
N ASP A 386 -19.40 -29.14 -1.92
CA ASP A 386 -18.64 -30.38 -1.74
C ASP A 386 -19.59 -31.58 -1.58
N ARG A 387 -20.65 -31.45 -0.75
CA ARG A 387 -21.71 -32.47 -0.64
C ARG A 387 -22.44 -32.71 -1.96
N LEU A 388 -22.79 -31.65 -2.69
CA LEU A 388 -23.44 -31.80 -3.99
C LEU A 388 -22.54 -32.54 -5.00
N GLN A 389 -21.25 -32.24 -4.99
CA GLN A 389 -20.26 -32.92 -5.85
C GLN A 389 -20.12 -34.39 -5.45
N GLU A 390 -20.10 -34.71 -4.15
CA GLU A 390 -20.04 -36.10 -3.66
C GLU A 390 -21.30 -36.91 -4.01
N GLU A 391 -22.49 -36.30 -3.98
CA GLU A 391 -23.75 -37.02 -4.26
C GLU A 391 -24.11 -37.11 -5.75
N THR A 392 -23.66 -36.16 -6.57
CA THR A 392 -24.13 -36.02 -7.96
C THR A 392 -23.01 -36.02 -9.01
N ASP A 393 -21.75 -36.10 -8.57
CA ASP A 393 -20.54 -35.92 -9.40
C ASP A 393 -20.50 -34.57 -10.15
N LEU A 394 -21.40 -33.63 -9.83
CA LEU A 394 -21.46 -32.33 -10.49
C LEU A 394 -20.51 -31.33 -9.83
N GLU A 395 -19.43 -31.01 -10.54
CA GLU A 395 -18.53 -29.93 -10.13
C GLU A 395 -19.15 -28.56 -10.48
N ILE A 396 -19.52 -27.78 -9.45
CA ILE A 396 -19.98 -26.40 -9.60
C ILE A 396 -19.04 -25.40 -8.94
N SER A 397 -18.98 -24.18 -9.47
CA SER A 397 -18.24 -23.10 -8.79
C SER A 397 -18.89 -22.75 -7.45
N ILE A 398 -18.07 -22.41 -6.44
CA ILE A 398 -18.55 -21.92 -5.12
C ILE A 398 -19.49 -20.71 -5.29
N SER A 399 -19.21 -19.85 -6.29
CA SER A 399 -20.04 -18.69 -6.58
C SER A 399 -21.45 -19.05 -7.07
N LEU A 400 -21.58 -20.17 -7.79
CA LEU A 400 -22.86 -20.69 -8.25
C LEU A 400 -23.62 -21.31 -7.08
N ALA A 401 -22.97 -22.15 -6.28
CA ALA A 401 -23.54 -22.70 -5.05
C ALA A 401 -24.07 -21.59 -4.12
N GLN A 402 -23.28 -20.54 -3.89
CA GLN A 402 -23.68 -19.40 -3.06
C GLN A 402 -24.93 -18.69 -3.59
N LYS A 403 -24.98 -18.40 -4.89
CA LYS A 403 -26.13 -17.74 -5.53
C LYS A 403 -27.39 -18.61 -5.44
N THR A 404 -27.26 -19.91 -5.71
CA THR A 404 -28.37 -20.85 -5.65
C THR A 404 -28.90 -21.00 -4.23
N MET A 405 -28.03 -21.19 -3.24
CA MET A 405 -28.44 -21.29 -1.84
C MET A 405 -29.11 -20.00 -1.34
N LEU A 406 -28.63 -18.82 -1.75
CA LEU A 406 -29.28 -17.56 -1.41
C LEU A 406 -30.71 -17.49 -1.98
N LYS A 407 -30.92 -18.01 -3.20
CA LYS A 407 -32.25 -18.09 -3.83
C LYS A 407 -33.14 -19.08 -3.08
N LEU A 408 -32.66 -20.29 -2.80
CA LEU A 408 -33.38 -21.32 -2.05
C LEU A 408 -33.77 -20.83 -0.65
N ARG A 409 -32.87 -20.15 0.08
CA ARG A 409 -33.19 -19.57 1.40
C ARG A 409 -34.30 -18.53 1.34
N LYS A 410 -34.42 -17.77 0.25
CA LYS A 410 -35.54 -16.83 0.07
C LYS A 410 -36.85 -17.56 -0.22
N GLU A 411 -36.81 -18.64 -0.99
CA GLU A 411 -37.96 -19.47 -1.31
C GLU A 411 -38.47 -20.25 -0.08
N MET A 412 -37.58 -20.65 0.83
CA MET A 412 -37.92 -21.36 2.07
C MET A 412 -38.48 -20.46 3.19
N GLY A 413 -38.48 -19.12 3.02
CA GLY A 413 -39.13 -18.18 3.93
C GLY A 413 -38.20 -17.38 4.86
N PRO A 414 -38.77 -16.54 5.75
CA PRO A 414 -38.04 -15.58 6.59
C PRO A 414 -37.06 -16.25 7.56
N GLU A 415 -37.35 -17.46 8.00
CA GLU A 415 -36.50 -18.25 8.90
C GLU A 415 -35.11 -18.54 8.32
N TYR A 416 -35.01 -18.66 6.99
CA TYR A 416 -33.77 -18.94 6.26
C TYR A 416 -33.14 -17.68 5.64
N SER A 417 -33.96 -16.68 5.31
CA SER A 417 -33.50 -15.47 4.62
C SER A 417 -32.94 -14.39 5.54
N ASN A 418 -33.32 -14.39 6.83
CA ASN A 418 -32.82 -13.44 7.83
C ASN A 418 -31.52 -13.89 8.51
N LEU A 419 -30.84 -14.92 7.99
CA LEU A 419 -29.56 -15.37 8.51
C LEU A 419 -28.49 -14.30 8.26
N ASP A 420 -27.80 -13.89 9.33
CA ASP A 420 -26.69 -12.95 9.22
C ASP A 420 -25.63 -13.53 8.25
N PRO A 421 -25.34 -12.85 7.12
CA PRO A 421 -24.36 -13.30 6.16
C PRO A 421 -22.99 -13.55 6.78
N THR A 422 -22.67 -12.93 7.91
CA THR A 422 -21.40 -13.13 8.63
C THR A 422 -21.29 -14.51 9.28
N ILE A 423 -22.42 -15.10 9.70
CA ILE A 423 -22.49 -16.45 10.28
C ILE A 423 -22.37 -17.49 9.16
N VAL A 424 -22.95 -17.21 8.00
CA VAL A 424 -23.05 -18.12 6.83
C VAL A 424 -21.80 -18.10 5.92
N LYS A 425 -20.78 -17.28 6.23
CA LYS A 425 -19.60 -17.11 5.35
C LYS A 425 -18.89 -18.44 5.10
N ASN A 426 -18.42 -18.59 3.84
CA ASN A 426 -17.55 -19.59 3.22
C ASN A 426 -16.33 -20.01 4.06
N ARG A 427 -16.54 -20.48 5.28
CA ARG A 427 -15.53 -21.15 6.06
C ARG A 427 -15.45 -22.54 5.46
N LYS A 428 -14.55 -22.70 4.49
CA LYS A 428 -13.87 -23.98 4.33
C LYS A 428 -13.41 -24.32 5.74
N SER A 429 -14.08 -25.28 6.37
CA SER A 429 -13.84 -25.70 7.74
C SER A 429 -12.39 -26.17 7.95
N SER A 430 -11.61 -26.32 6.87
CA SER A 430 -10.17 -26.56 6.86
C SER A 430 -9.28 -25.35 7.17
N ASP A 431 -9.74 -24.10 6.99
CA ASP A 431 -8.91 -22.90 7.27
C ASP A 431 -9.18 -22.30 8.67
N ILE A 432 -10.19 -22.82 9.36
CA ILE A 432 -10.26 -22.72 10.82
C ILE A 432 -9.37 -23.86 11.31
N TYR A 433 -8.10 -23.58 11.59
CA TYR A 433 -7.27 -24.48 12.37
C TYR A 433 -8.11 -24.94 13.56
N LYS A 434 -8.50 -26.23 13.58
CA LYS A 434 -9.20 -26.81 14.72
C LYS A 434 -8.21 -26.75 15.88
N LEU A 435 -8.32 -25.71 16.69
CA LEU A 435 -7.65 -25.67 17.97
C LEU A 435 -8.19 -26.88 18.73
N LYS A 436 -7.32 -27.86 18.94
CA LYS A 436 -7.61 -28.99 19.80
C LYS A 436 -7.67 -28.48 21.24
N ASP A 437 -8.28 -29.27 22.12
CA ASP A 437 -8.38 -28.91 23.53
C ASP A 437 -7.01 -28.62 24.16
N SER A 438 -5.97 -29.35 23.76
CA SER A 438 -4.58 -29.08 24.16
C SER A 438 -4.10 -27.68 23.77
N HIS A 439 -4.46 -27.18 22.59
CA HIS A 439 -4.11 -25.82 22.17
C HIS A 439 -4.89 -24.76 22.96
N LEU A 440 -6.15 -25.05 23.29
CA LEU A 440 -6.96 -24.16 24.13
C LEU A 440 -6.38 -24.10 25.55
N GLU A 441 -5.88 -25.21 26.07
CA GLU A 441 -5.22 -25.28 27.38
C GLU A 441 -3.91 -24.48 27.42
N CYS A 442 -3.05 -24.58 26.40
CA CYS A 442 -1.86 -23.71 26.24
C CYS A 442 -2.25 -22.22 26.18
N LEU A 443 -3.33 -21.87 25.47
CA LEU A 443 -3.76 -20.47 25.43
C LEU A 443 -4.32 -20.00 26.78
N LYS A 444 -5.00 -20.87 27.54
CA LYS A 444 -5.42 -20.58 28.91
C LYS A 444 -4.22 -20.40 29.84
N SER A 445 -3.14 -21.16 29.69
CA SER A 445 -1.93 -20.97 30.51
C SER A 445 -1.24 -19.65 30.19
N TYR A 446 -1.08 -19.29 28.91
CA TYR A 446 -0.49 -17.99 28.53
C TYR A 446 -1.30 -16.81 29.09
N LEU A 447 -2.63 -16.90 29.08
CA LEU A 447 -3.50 -15.86 29.63
C LEU A 447 -3.43 -15.77 31.16
N LYS A 448 -3.14 -16.88 31.86
CA LYS A 448 -2.90 -16.88 33.32
C LYS A 448 -1.54 -16.27 33.67
N GLU A 449 -0.52 -16.51 32.85
CA GLU A 449 0.82 -15.93 33.02
C GLU A 449 0.83 -14.42 32.73
N ASP A 450 0.20 -14.02 31.62
CA ASP A 450 0.07 -12.63 31.21
C ASP A 450 -1.32 -12.39 30.60
N ASN A 451 -2.21 -11.78 31.39
CA ASN A 451 -3.57 -11.45 30.95
C ASN A 451 -3.59 -10.52 29.73
N SER A 452 -2.52 -9.76 29.50
CA SER A 452 -2.38 -8.74 28.48
C SER A 452 -1.69 -9.23 27.20
N ILE A 453 -1.30 -10.50 27.15
CA ILE A 453 -0.61 -11.09 26.00
C ILE A 453 -1.37 -10.83 24.70
N GLY A 454 -0.64 -10.33 23.70
CA GLY A 454 -1.19 -9.98 22.40
C GLY A 454 -1.38 -11.22 21.51
N PRO A 455 -2.35 -11.22 20.56
CA PRO A 455 -2.56 -12.35 19.65
C PRO A 455 -1.33 -12.75 18.82
N THR A 456 -0.47 -11.80 18.47
CA THR A 456 0.77 -12.10 17.72
C THR A 456 1.77 -12.86 18.59
N GLU A 457 1.92 -12.46 19.86
CA GLU A 457 2.83 -13.12 20.78
C GLU A 457 2.33 -14.51 21.17
N ALA A 458 1.05 -14.62 21.54
CA ALA A 458 0.42 -15.90 21.83
C ALA A 458 0.50 -16.87 20.64
N ARG A 459 0.42 -16.36 19.39
CA ARG A 459 0.61 -17.17 18.18
C ARG A 459 2.02 -17.73 18.10
N ASN A 460 3.03 -16.89 18.32
CA ASN A 460 4.42 -17.30 18.24
C ASN A 460 4.72 -18.39 19.29
N ARG A 461 4.29 -18.17 20.55
CA ARG A 461 4.42 -19.19 21.61
C ARG A 461 3.69 -20.48 21.27
N LEU A 462 2.42 -20.40 20.84
CA LEU A 462 1.66 -21.58 20.43
C LEU A 462 2.34 -22.33 19.28
N GLN A 463 2.90 -21.62 18.30
CA GLN A 463 3.63 -22.24 17.20
C GLN A 463 4.95 -22.88 17.66
N GLU A 464 5.67 -22.27 18.60
CA GLU A 464 6.90 -22.80 19.17
C GLU A 464 6.62 -24.08 19.98
N GLU A 465 5.58 -24.09 20.82
CA GLU A 465 5.26 -25.23 21.68
C GLU A 465 4.57 -26.38 20.95
N THR A 466 3.69 -26.09 19.99
CA THR A 466 2.80 -27.10 19.38
C THR A 466 3.07 -27.31 17.88
N GLY A 467 3.90 -26.49 17.24
CA GLY A 467 4.07 -26.46 15.79
C GLY A 467 2.89 -25.90 15.01
N LEU A 468 1.79 -25.50 15.67
CA LEU A 468 0.56 -25.06 15.00
C LEU A 468 0.69 -23.64 14.43
N LYS A 469 0.66 -23.52 13.11
CA LYS A 469 0.65 -22.23 12.40
C LYS A 469 -0.76 -21.67 12.27
N ILE A 470 -1.31 -21.06 13.32
CA ILE A 470 -2.65 -20.46 13.28
C ILE A 470 -2.67 -19.03 12.70
N ASN A 471 -3.77 -18.63 12.04
CA ASN A 471 -4.02 -17.24 11.64
C ASN A 471 -4.25 -16.35 12.88
N VAL A 472 -3.56 -15.19 12.95
CA VAL A 472 -3.66 -14.22 14.06
C VAL A 472 -5.10 -13.79 14.36
N THR A 473 -5.94 -13.64 13.33
CA THR A 473 -7.36 -13.26 13.51
C THR A 473 -8.17 -14.37 14.16
N ALA A 474 -7.93 -15.63 13.79
CA ALA A 474 -8.59 -16.77 14.42
C ALA A 474 -8.18 -16.87 15.89
N LEU A 475 -6.87 -16.76 16.16
CA LEU A 475 -6.33 -16.80 17.51
C LEU A 475 -6.87 -15.68 18.40
N LYS A 476 -6.94 -14.44 17.88
CA LYS A 476 -7.53 -13.30 18.57
C LYS A 476 -8.96 -13.59 19.02
N ASN A 477 -9.78 -14.14 18.13
CA ASN A 477 -11.17 -14.47 18.46
C ASN A 477 -11.26 -15.59 19.51
N THR A 478 -10.39 -16.59 19.43
CA THR A 478 -10.33 -17.64 20.46
C THR A 478 -9.91 -17.08 21.81
N MET A 479 -8.86 -16.25 21.87
CA MET A 479 -8.41 -15.63 23.12
C MET A 479 -9.49 -14.77 23.76
N ALA A 480 -10.27 -14.03 22.95
CA ALA A 480 -11.40 -13.26 23.46
C ALA A 480 -12.45 -14.17 24.15
N LYS A 481 -12.82 -15.30 23.52
CA LYS A 481 -13.72 -16.28 24.12
C LYS A 481 -13.14 -16.90 25.40
N LEU A 482 -11.86 -17.25 25.39
CA LEU A 482 -11.17 -17.82 26.55
C LEU A 482 -11.15 -16.83 27.73
N ARG A 483 -10.95 -15.54 27.46
CA ARG A 483 -11.03 -14.47 28.48
C ARG A 483 -12.45 -14.34 29.05
N GLU A 484 -13.48 -14.43 28.21
CA GLU A 484 -14.88 -14.44 28.67
C GLU A 484 -15.18 -15.66 29.55
N GLU A 485 -14.69 -16.85 29.18
CA GLU A 485 -14.84 -18.08 29.98
C GLU A 485 -14.10 -18.03 31.32
N MET A 486 -12.96 -17.34 31.38
CA MET A 486 -12.12 -17.29 32.58
C MET A 486 -12.58 -16.29 33.64
N GLY A 487 -13.48 -15.35 33.31
CA GLY A 487 -14.07 -14.42 34.27
C GLY A 487 -14.02 -12.95 33.82
N PRO A 488 -14.80 -12.06 34.47
CA PRO A 488 -14.87 -10.65 34.11
C PRO A 488 -13.52 -9.93 34.23
N GLU A 489 -12.64 -10.37 35.13
CA GLU A 489 -11.29 -9.83 35.29
C GLU A 489 -10.42 -9.97 34.03
N TYR A 490 -10.70 -10.95 33.16
CA TYR A 490 -10.02 -11.15 31.88
C TYR A 490 -10.77 -10.48 30.71
N ALA A 491 -12.09 -10.35 30.79
CA ALA A 491 -12.93 -9.81 29.71
C ALA A 491 -12.77 -8.29 29.49
N ILE A 492 -12.36 -7.53 30.52
CA ILE A 492 -12.27 -6.06 30.47
C ILE A 492 -11.23 -5.57 29.44
N LEU A 493 -10.22 -6.39 29.11
CA LEU A 493 -9.11 -6.00 28.23
C LEU A 493 -9.47 -5.92 26.74
N ASP A 494 -10.46 -6.70 26.28
CA ASP A 494 -10.78 -6.83 24.85
C ASP A 494 -12.01 -6.01 24.39
N SER A 495 -12.69 -5.34 25.32
CA SER A 495 -13.82 -4.48 24.95
C SER A 495 -13.36 -3.40 23.97
N PRO A 496 -13.96 -3.25 22.77
CA PRO A 496 -13.57 -2.22 21.81
C PRO A 496 -13.65 -0.79 22.38
N ASN A 497 -14.41 -0.60 23.46
CA ASN A 497 -14.49 0.66 24.20
C ASN A 497 -13.22 1.02 24.99
N THR A 498 -12.28 0.10 25.21
CA THR A 498 -10.96 0.44 25.77
C THR A 498 -9.95 0.87 24.70
N LYS A 499 -10.21 0.58 23.41
CA LYS A 499 -9.36 1.05 22.30
C LYS A 499 -9.73 2.46 21.81
N SER A 500 -11.00 2.87 21.92
CA SER A 500 -11.37 4.28 21.77
C SER A 500 -11.00 5.12 23.00
N LYS A 501 -10.96 4.51 24.19
CA LYS A 501 -10.43 5.18 25.38
C LYS A 501 -8.90 5.27 25.43
N LYS A 502 -8.13 4.36 24.83
CA LYS A 502 -6.66 4.53 24.74
C LYS A 502 -6.18 5.67 23.83
N SER A 503 -7.04 6.24 22.97
CA SER A 503 -6.73 7.53 22.32
C SER A 503 -7.26 8.74 23.10
N SER A 504 -8.21 8.57 24.02
CA SER A 504 -8.63 9.65 24.95
C SER A 504 -7.81 9.68 26.24
N ASP A 505 -7.12 8.58 26.57
CA ASP A 505 -6.13 8.43 27.63
C ASP A 505 -4.72 8.79 27.12
N LEU A 506 -4.64 9.49 25.98
CA LEU A 506 -3.69 10.60 25.86
C LEU A 506 -3.99 11.54 27.03
N ALA A 507 -3.42 11.24 28.19
CA ALA A 507 -3.55 12.04 29.39
C ALA A 507 -3.42 13.49 28.96
N LYS A 508 -4.52 14.23 29.04
CA LYS A 508 -4.48 15.68 28.89
C LYS A 508 -3.38 16.10 29.83
N LEU A 509 -2.28 16.62 29.28
CA LEU A 509 -1.28 17.30 30.09
C LEU A 509 -2.09 18.27 30.94
N LYS A 510 -2.12 18.04 32.26
CA LYS A 510 -2.74 18.98 33.18
C LYS A 510 -2.00 20.30 33.02
N ASP A 511 -2.65 21.39 33.39
CA ASP A 511 -2.04 22.72 33.28
C ASP A 511 -0.68 22.77 34.00
N SER A 512 -0.55 22.07 35.13
CA SER A 512 0.72 21.90 35.84
C SER A 512 1.84 21.27 34.99
N HIS A 513 1.53 20.31 34.12
CA HIS A 513 2.51 19.70 33.22
C HIS A 513 2.86 20.65 32.06
N LEU A 514 1.88 21.42 31.58
CA LEU A 514 2.12 22.44 30.57
C LEU A 514 3.01 23.56 31.12
N ASP A 515 2.82 23.94 32.38
CA ASP A 515 3.65 24.95 33.05
C ASP A 515 5.09 24.46 33.25
N CYS A 516 5.29 23.18 33.58
CA CYS A 516 6.63 22.57 33.59
C CYS A 516 7.28 22.58 32.19
N LEU A 517 6.55 22.20 31.15
CA LEU A 517 7.08 22.24 29.78
C LEU A 517 7.40 23.67 29.32
N LYS A 518 6.60 24.67 29.73
CA LYS A 518 6.88 26.09 29.49
C LYS A 518 8.11 26.56 30.26
N SER A 519 8.29 26.16 31.52
CA SER A 519 9.48 26.54 32.30
C SER A 519 10.74 25.93 31.69
N TYR A 520 10.69 24.68 31.25
CA TYR A 520 11.81 24.04 30.54
C TYR A 520 12.15 24.78 29.24
N LEU A 521 11.16 25.24 28.47
CA LEU A 521 11.40 26.03 27.26
C LEU A 521 11.93 27.44 27.54
N LYS A 522 11.67 28.00 28.73
CA LYS A 522 12.29 29.26 29.17
C LYS A 522 13.76 29.08 29.55
N GLU A 523 14.11 27.93 30.14
CA GLU A 523 15.50 27.57 30.45
C GLU A 523 16.29 27.24 29.18
N ASP A 524 15.69 26.50 28.25
CA ASP A 524 16.28 26.11 26.97
C ASP A 524 15.21 26.07 25.87
N ILE A 525 15.23 27.10 25.02
CA ILE A 525 14.27 27.25 23.92
C ILE A 525 14.37 26.12 22.89
N ASP A 526 15.56 25.51 22.76
CA ASP A 526 15.86 24.45 21.80
C ASP A 526 15.67 23.04 22.37
N MET A 527 15.15 22.91 23.60
CA MET A 527 14.99 21.63 24.28
C MET A 527 14.26 20.57 23.42
N GLY A 528 14.87 19.40 23.31
CA GLY A 528 14.33 18.29 22.52
C GLY A 528 13.16 17.57 23.21
N PRO A 529 12.23 16.95 22.47
CA PRO A 529 11.10 16.20 23.06
C PRO A 529 11.51 15.07 23.99
N THR A 530 12.65 14.41 23.73
CA THR A 530 13.17 13.32 24.56
C THR A 530 13.67 13.84 25.91
N GLU A 531 14.35 14.98 25.90
CA GLU A 531 14.85 15.62 27.11
C GLU A 531 13.69 16.17 27.95
N ALA A 532 12.79 16.93 27.33
CA ALA A 532 11.60 17.44 28.00
C ALA A 532 10.73 16.32 28.59
N LYS A 533 10.59 15.19 27.89
CA LYS A 533 9.90 14.00 28.42
C LYS A 533 10.60 13.47 29.67
N SER A 534 11.92 13.35 29.64
CA SER A 534 12.71 12.81 30.75
C SER A 534 12.65 13.72 31.98
N ARG A 535 12.74 15.04 31.78
CA ARG A 535 12.57 16.05 32.85
C ARG A 535 11.16 16.04 33.41
N LEU A 536 10.15 16.06 32.55
CA LEU A 536 8.75 16.02 32.98
C LEU A 536 8.44 14.75 33.79
N GLN A 537 8.95 13.59 33.38
CA GLN A 537 8.81 12.35 34.13
C GLN A 537 9.54 12.41 35.48
N LYS A 538 10.72 13.02 35.54
CA LYS A 538 11.48 13.20 36.79
C LYS A 538 10.74 14.11 37.78
N ASP A 539 10.18 15.21 37.31
CA ASP A 539 9.58 16.24 38.18
C ASP A 539 8.16 15.88 38.60
N THR A 540 7.41 15.15 37.76
CA THR A 540 5.98 14.87 37.97
C THR A 540 5.66 13.40 38.20
N GLY A 541 6.62 12.50 37.97
CA GLY A 541 6.39 11.05 37.94
C GLY A 541 5.56 10.56 36.74
N LEU A 542 5.09 11.46 35.87
CA LEU A 542 4.16 11.11 34.81
C LEU A 542 4.89 10.50 33.60
N THR A 543 4.52 9.28 33.25
CA THR A 543 5.06 8.58 32.07
C THR A 543 4.21 8.91 30.84
N ILE A 544 4.69 9.81 29.98
CA ILE A 544 3.98 10.27 28.77
C ILE A 544 4.63 9.74 27.49
N SER A 545 3.83 9.54 26.44
CA SER A 545 4.35 9.22 25.11
C SER A 545 5.22 10.35 24.54
N LEU A 546 6.30 10.00 23.84
CA LEU A 546 7.23 10.97 23.24
C LEU A 546 6.52 11.84 22.18
N THR A 547 5.55 11.27 21.46
CA THR A 547 4.78 11.97 20.44
C THR A 547 3.87 13.05 21.04
N THR A 548 3.32 12.82 22.24
CA THR A 548 2.55 13.85 22.98
C THR A 548 3.44 15.02 23.35
N VAL A 549 4.60 14.75 23.99
CA VAL A 549 5.55 15.81 24.39
C VAL A 549 6.05 16.59 23.17
N SER A 550 6.38 15.90 22.07
CA SER A 550 6.82 16.55 20.83
C SER A 550 5.76 17.46 20.23
N ARG A 551 4.48 17.06 20.27
CA ARG A 551 3.39 17.89 19.76
C ARG A 551 3.17 19.12 20.63
N THR A 552 3.17 18.95 21.96
CA THR A 552 2.97 20.05 22.90
C THR A 552 4.09 21.08 22.85
N LEU A 553 5.36 20.64 22.80
CA LEU A 553 6.48 21.58 22.66
C LEU A 553 6.40 22.38 21.36
N LYS A 554 5.91 21.77 20.27
CA LYS A 554 5.69 22.48 19.01
C LYS A 554 4.65 23.59 19.19
N THR A 555 3.52 23.29 19.83
CA THR A 555 2.46 24.26 20.10
C THR A 555 2.88 25.34 21.09
N LEU A 556 3.75 25.05 22.06
CA LEU A 556 4.24 26.05 23.03
C LEU A 556 5.31 27.00 22.45
N ARG A 557 5.89 26.67 21.29
CA ARG A 557 6.88 27.49 20.57
C ARG A 557 6.24 28.40 19.51
N GLU A 558 5.04 28.05 19.07
CA GLU A 558 4.18 28.90 18.23
C GLU A 558 3.57 30.01 19.10
#